data_AF-A0A7X2RSS1-F1
#
_entry.id   AF-A0A7X2RSS1-F1
#
_cell.length_a   1.000
_cell.length_b   1.000
_cell.length_c   1.000
_cell.angle_alpha   90.00
_cell.angle_beta   90.00
_cell.angle_gamma   90.00
#
_symmetry.space_group_name_H-M   'P 1'
#
loop_
_entity.id
_entity.type
_entity.pdbx_description
1 polymer ?
#
loop_
_entity_poly.entity_id
_entity_poly.type
_entity_poly.pdbx_seq_one_letter_code
_entity_poly.pdbx_strand_id
1 'polypeptide(L)' 'MNVFKGVVFVALVVAVAVGVFNGVVMAVSAYFGPFYEGDADQSRNFGIWLVGNGVVVLVSAMGGSVLFCRYLRRGRG' A
#
# COMPACT_ATOMS: atom_id res chain seq x y z
N MET A 1 -9.56 0.34 24.21
CA MET A 1 -8.87 -0.25 23.03
C MET A 1 -7.39 0.14 23.12
N ASN A 2 -6.48 -0.83 23.26
CA ASN A 2 -5.05 -0.51 23.46
C ASN A 2 -4.45 0.03 22.16
N VAL A 3 -3.60 1.06 22.25
CA VAL A 3 -2.88 1.68 21.13
C VAL A 3 -2.23 0.61 20.23
N PHE A 4 -1.69 -0.45 20.85
CA PHE A 4 -1.14 -1.62 20.15
C PHE A 4 -2.11 -2.26 19.15
N LYS A 5 -3.39 -2.44 19.49
CA LYS A 5 -4.39 -3.02 18.57
C LYS A 5 -4.67 -2.10 17.37
N GLY A 6 -4.62 -0.78 17.57
CA GLY A 6 -4.76 0.20 16.50
C GLY A 6 -3.58 0.18 15.54
N VAL A 7 -2.35 0.14 16.08
CA VAL A 7 -1.13 0.05 15.28
C VAL A 7 -1.11 -1.24 14.46
N VAL A 8 -1.44 -2.39 15.06
CA VAL A 8 -1.51 -3.67 14.35
C VAL A 8 -2.57 -3.62 13.24
N PHE A 9 -3.74 -3.03 13.49
CA PHE A 9 -4.77 -2.87 12.48
C PHE A 9 -4.28 -2.05 11.28
N VAL A 10 -3.67 -0.89 11.53
CA VAL A 10 -3.13 -0.04 10.45
C VAL A 10 -2.02 -0.76 9.69
N ALA A 11 -1.13 -1.47 10.39
CA ALA A 11 -0.06 -2.25 9.76
C ALA A 11 -0.62 -3.35 8.84
N LEU A 12 -1.68 -4.06 9.25
CA LEU A 12 -2.35 -5.06 8.41
C LEU A 12 -2.99 -4.43 7.18
N VAL A 13 -3.65 -3.28 7.31
CA VAL A 13 -4.22 -2.54 6.17
C VAL A 13 -3.13 -2.16 5.16
N VAL A 14 -2.00 -1.65 5.64
CA VAL A 14 -0.85 -1.32 4.80
C VAL A 14 -0.30 -2.57 4.10
N ALA A 15 -0.10 -3.67 4.85
CA ALA A 15 0.44 -4.91 4.30
C ALA A 15 -0.44 -5.48 3.18
N VAL A 16 -1.77 -5.48 3.37
CA VAL A 16 -2.71 -5.91 2.35
C VAL A 16 -2.67 -4.98 1.13
N ALA A 17 -2.68 -3.66 1.34
CA ALA A 17 -2.66 -2.70 0.24
C ALA A 17 -1.39 -2.80 -0.61
N VAL A 18 -0.23 -2.92 0.04
CA VAL A 18 1.07 -3.13 -0.64
C VAL A 18 1.08 -4.47 -1.38
N GLY A 19 0.58 -5.54 -0.76
CA GLY A 19 0.47 -6.85 -1.39
C GLY A 19 -0.39 -6.83 -2.65
N VAL A 20 -1.56 -6.19 -2.59
CA VAL A 20 -2.47 -6.03 -3.74
C VAL A 20 -1.81 -5.20 -4.84
N PHE A 21 -1.21 -4.05 -4.49
CA PHE A 21 -0.53 -3.20 -5.47
C PHE A 21 0.58 -3.96 -6.21
N ASN A 22 1.45 -4.65 -5.48
CA ASN A 22 2.52 -5.44 -6.09
C ASN A 22 1.99 -6.62 -6.90
N GLY A 23 0.93 -7.29 -6.44
CA GLY A 23 0.24 -8.34 -7.20
C GLY A 23 -0.28 -7.82 -8.55
N VAL A 24 -0.89 -6.62 -8.56
CA VAL A 24 -1.34 -5.97 -9.80
C VAL A 24 -0.17 -5.63 -10.70
N VAL A 25 0.91 -5.03 -10.18
CA VAL A 25 2.11 -4.71 -10.97
C VAL A 25 2.66 -5.98 -11.62
N MET A 26 2.76 -7.08 -10.87
CA MET A 26 3.23 -8.37 -11.41
C MET A 26 2.29 -8.90 -12.50
N ALA A 27 0.97 -8.87 -12.29
CA ALA A 27 0.00 -9.31 -13.29
C ALA A 27 0.06 -8.49 -14.58
N VAL A 28 0.21 -7.16 -14.47
CA VAL A 28 0.35 -6.28 -15.64
C VAL A 28 1.67 -6.56 -16.36
N SER A 29 2.76 -6.79 -15.63
CA SER A 29 4.06 -7.20 -16.22
C SER A 29 3.95 -8.51 -16.98
N ALA A 30 3.22 -9.49 -16.43
CA ALA A 30 3.04 -10.79 -17.07
C ALA A 30 2.22 -10.69 -18.37
N TYR A 31 1.29 -9.73 -18.46
CA TYR A 31 0.43 -9.57 -19.63
C TYR A 31 1.04 -8.68 -20.72
N PHE A 32 1.65 -7.55 -20.36
CA PHE A 32 2.18 -6.56 -21.32
C PHE A 32 3.67 -6.71 -21.63
N GLY A 33 4.35 -7.64 -20.96
CA GLY A 33 5.81 -7.78 -21.01
C GLY A 33 6.50 -7.17 -19.79
N PRO A 34 7.73 -7.60 -19.47
CA PRO A 34 8.43 -7.20 -18.28
C PRO A 34 8.70 -5.69 -18.26
N PHE A 35 8.32 -5.01 -17.18
CA PHE A 35 8.62 -3.59 -16.98
C PHE A 35 10.12 -3.27 -16.85
N TYR A 36 11.04 -4.21 -16.96
CA TYR A 36 12.47 -3.98 -16.68
C TYR A 36 13.38 -4.35 -17.86
N GLU A 37 12.94 -4.13 -19.11
CA GLU A 37 13.81 -4.32 -20.28
C GLU A 37 14.60 -3.03 -20.59
N GLY A 38 15.92 -3.07 -20.39
CA GLY A 38 16.88 -2.01 -20.76
C GLY A 38 17.26 -1.07 -19.60
N ASP A 39 18.55 -0.71 -19.47
CA ASP A 39 19.09 0.04 -18.31
C ASP A 39 18.41 1.40 -18.06
N ALA A 40 18.08 2.13 -19.12
CA ALA A 40 17.42 3.45 -19.03
C ALA A 40 15.93 3.34 -18.65
N ASP A 41 15.24 2.32 -19.16
CA ASP A 41 13.84 2.05 -18.84
C ASP A 41 13.68 1.39 -17.46
N GLN A 42 14.66 0.58 -17.03
CA GLN A 42 14.70 -0.06 -15.73
C GLN A 42 14.75 0.94 -14.58
N SER A 43 15.57 2.00 -14.68
CA SER A 43 15.65 3.04 -13.64
C SER A 43 14.33 3.82 -13.52
N ARG A 44 13.72 4.18 -14.65
CA ARG A 44 12.42 4.88 -14.67
C ARG A 44 11.31 4.01 -14.09
N ASN A 45 11.23 2.75 -14.50
CA ASN A 45 10.18 1.84 -14.09
C ASN A 45 10.34 1.42 -12.61
N PHE A 46 11.59 1.28 -12.13
CA PHE A 46 11.87 1.16 -10.69
C PHE A 46 11.44 2.39 -9.90
N GLY A 47 11.70 3.60 -10.43
CA GLY A 47 11.24 4.85 -9.83
C GLY A 47 9.72 4.92 -9.69
N ILE A 48 8.98 4.55 -10.74
CA ILE A 48 7.51 4.49 -10.73
C ILE A 48 7.02 3.46 -9.71
N TRP A 49 7.62 2.26 -9.68
CA TRP A 49 7.26 1.23 -8.72
C TRP A 49 7.51 1.68 -7.27
N LEU A 50 8.64 2.33 -7.01
CA LEU A 50 9.03 2.82 -5.68
C LEU A 50 8.09 3.94 -5.21
N VAL A 51 7.83 4.93 -6.07
CA VAL A 51 6.89 6.01 -5.78
C VAL A 51 5.48 5.46 -5.56
N GLY A 52 5.05 4.50 -6.39
CA GLY A 52 3.78 3.81 -6.25
C GLY A 52 3.63 3.13 -4.87
N ASN A 53 4.65 2.37 -4.44
CA ASN A 53 4.66 1.77 -3.10
C ASN A 53 4.60 2.85 -2.00
N GLY A 54 5.38 3.92 -2.12
CA GLY A 54 5.35 5.03 -1.15
C GLY A 54 3.96 5.66 -1.01
N VAL A 55 3.29 5.93 -2.14
CA VAL A 55 1.93 6.48 -2.17
C VAL A 55 0.92 5.50 -1.54
N VAL A 56 1.00 4.21 -1.89
CA VAL A 56 0.12 3.17 -1.34
C VAL A 56 0.28 3.07 0.18
N VAL A 57 1.50 3.07 0.69
CA VAL A 57 1.78 3.05 2.13
C VAL A 57 1.19 4.29 2.83
N LEU A 58 1.44 5.49 2.29
CA LEU A 58 0.93 6.73 2.88
C LEU A 58 -0.61 6.75 2.93
N VAL A 59 -1.26 6.46 1.79
CA VAL A 59 -2.73 6.50 1.69
C VAL A 59 -3.37 5.43 2.57
N SER A 60 -2.83 4.22 2.59
CA SER A 60 -3.36 3.13 3.42
C SER A 60 -3.14 3.36 4.91
N ALA A 61 -2.00 3.91 5.32
CA ALA A 61 -1.73 4.29 6.71
C ALA A 61 -2.69 5.40 7.18
N MET A 62 -2.87 6.45 6.36
CA MET A 62 -3.82 7.54 6.66
C MET A 62 -5.26 7.03 6.72
N GLY A 63 -5.68 6.24 5.72
CA GLY A 63 -7.02 5.68 5.63
C GLY A 63 -7.33 4.73 6.80
N GLY A 64 -6.41 3.81 7.11
CA GLY A 64 -6.51 2.90 8.25
C GLY A 64 -6.61 3.64 9.57
N SER A 65 -5.82 4.71 9.74
CA SER A 65 -5.85 5.55 10.94
C SER A 65 -7.18 6.31 11.08
N VAL A 66 -7.68 6.90 9.99
CA VAL A 66 -8.97 7.61 9.99
C VAL A 66 -10.13 6.65 10.27
N LEU A 67 -10.13 5.47 9.66
CA LEU A 67 -11.12 4.42 9.91
C LEU A 67 -11.09 3.99 11.38
N PHE A 68 -9.92 3.71 11.92
CA PHE A 68 -9.75 3.33 13.32
C PHE A 68 -10.29 4.41 14.27
N CYS A 69 -9.95 5.68 14.03
CA CYS A 69 -10.48 6.81 14.79
C CYS A 69 -12.01 6.94 14.70
N ARG A 70 -12.59 6.71 13.51
CA ARG A 70 -14.06 6.71 13.32
C ARG A 70 -14.75 5.57 14.08
N TYR A 71 -14.19 4.36 14.04
CA TYR A 71 -14.71 3.23 14.80
C TYR A 71 -14.65 3.46 16.31
N LEU A 72 -13.56 4.05 16.81
CA LEU A 72 -13.45 4.45 18.21
C LEU A 72 -14.50 5.48 18.64
N ARG A 73 -14.85 6.42 17.76
CA ARG A 73 -15.90 7.42 18.03
C ARG A 73 -17.30 6.81 18.05
N ARG A 74 -17.58 5.84 17.17
CA ARG A 74 -18.89 5.16 17.12
C ARG A 74 -19.13 4.18 18.27
N GLY A 75 -18.09 3.56 18.83
CA GLY A 75 -18.22 2.64 19.97
C GLY A 75 -18.31 3.32 21.35
N ARG A 76 -18.32 4.65 21.42
CA ARG A 76 -18.43 5.44 22.67
C ARG A 76 -19.71 6.29 22.73
N GLY A 77 -20.61 6.13 21.75
CA GLY A 77 -21.94 6.75 21.73
C GLY A 77 -23.01 5.74 22.11
#